data_AF-A0AAX3WHK7-F1
#
_entry.id   AF-A0AAX3WHK7-F1
#
_cell.length_a   1.000
_cell.length_b   1.000
_cell.length_c   1.000
_cell.angle_alpha   90.00
_cell.angle_beta   90.00
_cell.angle_gamma   90.00
#
_symmetry.space_group_name_H-M   'P 1'
#
loop_
_entity.id
_entity.type
_entity.pdbx_description
1 polymer ?
#
loop_
_entity_poly.entity_id
_entity_poly.type
_entity_poly.pdbx_seq_one_letter_code
_entity_poly.pdbx_strand_id
1 'polypeptide(L)'
;MTGLRLFGYACLGIISAAILATAGALAWFIADRGLPVEVSETTVLTPVVKPGGKLVIRQRLVYMRNCSAYVDRALFDAHTHRAILPPVRYERPPQGLGQRTITFSVTVPEEFEPGEGQYHAAPEYACNPLQRHYWPITRAQNVVRFQIERKP
;
A
#
# COMPACT_ATOMS: atom_id res chain seq x y z
N MET A 1 49.02 30.65 -16.26
CA MET A 1 48.38 29.50 -16.93
C MET A 1 48.01 28.35 -15.98
N THR A 2 48.81 28.09 -14.94
CA THR A 2 48.57 26.99 -13.97
C THR A 2 47.27 27.13 -13.16
N GLY A 3 46.93 28.35 -12.70
CA GLY A 3 45.70 28.60 -11.94
C GLY A 3 44.41 28.31 -12.71
N LEU A 4 44.36 28.63 -14.01
CA LEU A 4 43.20 28.36 -14.85
C LEU A 4 42.95 26.85 -15.04
N ARG A 5 44.03 26.06 -15.13
CA ARG A 5 43.95 24.59 -15.23
C ARG A 5 43.47 23.96 -13.93
N LEU A 6 43.99 24.43 -12.79
CA LEU A 6 43.54 23.97 -11.47
C LEU A 6 42.05 24.26 -11.24
N PHE A 7 41.58 25.45 -11.62
CA PHE A 7 40.16 25.80 -11.58
C PHE A 7 39.32 24.88 -12.48
N GLY A 8 39.78 24.63 -13.72
CA GLY A 8 39.09 23.71 -14.63
C GLY A 8 38.97 22.29 -14.09
N TYR A 9 40.04 21.74 -13.48
CA TYR A 9 39.99 20.41 -12.86
C TYR A 9 39.10 20.37 -11.62
N ALA A 10 39.09 21.44 -10.81
CA ALA A 10 38.20 21.55 -9.67
C ALA A 10 36.72 21.55 -10.11
N CYS A 11 36.38 22.35 -11.13
CA CYS A 11 35.03 22.37 -11.69
C CYS A 11 34.62 21.01 -12.27
N LEU A 12 35.50 20.37 -13.07
CA LEU A 12 35.22 19.05 -13.62
C LEU A 12 35.02 18.00 -12.52
N GLY A 13 35.86 18.03 -11.47
CA GLY A 13 35.74 17.16 -10.31
C GLY A 13 34.40 17.34 -9.60
N ILE A 14 33.99 18.57 -9.31
CA ILE A 14 32.70 18.88 -8.66
C ILE A 14 31.53 18.40 -9.51
N ILE A 15 31.53 18.70 -10.81
CA ILE A 15 30.46 18.30 -11.73
C ILE A 15 30.38 16.77 -11.81
N SER A 16 31.52 16.09 -11.97
CA SER A 16 31.57 14.63 -12.07
C SER A 16 31.11 13.96 -10.77
N ALA A 17 31.52 14.49 -9.61
CA ALA A 17 31.08 13.99 -8.32
C ALA A 17 29.57 14.19 -8.12
N ALA A 18 29.02 15.34 -8.50
CA ALA A 18 27.58 15.59 -8.43
C ALA A 18 26.79 14.61 -9.31
N ILE A 19 27.25 14.35 -10.54
CA ILE A 19 26.64 13.39 -11.45
C ILE A 19 26.67 11.97 -10.87
N LEU A 20 27.84 11.51 -10.41
CA LEU A 20 27.97 10.17 -9.85
C LEU A 20 27.17 9.99 -8.56
N ALA A 21 27.15 11.00 -7.68
CA ALA A 21 26.38 10.96 -6.44
C ALA A 21 24.86 10.90 -6.72
N THR A 22 24.37 11.71 -7.65
CA THR A 22 22.94 11.71 -8.03
C THR A 22 22.55 10.42 -8.73
N ALA A 23 23.36 9.93 -9.66
CA ALA A 23 23.13 8.64 -10.32
C ALA A 23 23.13 7.48 -9.32
N GLY A 24 24.08 7.47 -8.38
CA GLY A 24 24.16 6.45 -7.32
C GLY A 24 22.95 6.48 -6.39
N ALA A 25 22.51 7.66 -5.96
CA ALA A 25 21.32 7.82 -5.12
C ALA A 25 20.04 7.37 -5.85
N LEU A 26 19.88 7.73 -7.13
CA LEU A 26 18.74 7.28 -7.94
C LEU A 26 18.77 5.77 -8.15
N ALA A 27 19.93 5.20 -8.48
CA ALA A 27 20.09 3.75 -8.61
C ALA A 27 19.71 3.01 -7.32
N TRP A 28 20.10 3.55 -6.16
CA TRP A 28 19.70 3.01 -4.86
C TRP A 28 18.18 3.09 -4.65
N PHE A 29 17.55 4.23 -4.94
CA PHE A 29 16.09 4.38 -4.81
C PHE A 29 15.30 3.46 -5.73
N ILE A 30 15.81 3.19 -6.94
CA ILE A 30 15.23 2.24 -7.89
C ILE A 30 15.36 0.81 -7.38
N ALA A 31 16.56 0.44 -6.90
CA ALA A 31 16.85 -0.91 -6.43
C ALA A 31 16.07 -1.28 -5.15
N ASP A 32 15.76 -0.30 -4.31
CA ASP A 32 14.97 -0.49 -3.11
C ASP A 32 13.49 -0.81 -3.43
N ARG A 33 13.13 -2.09 -3.45
CA ARG A 33 11.75 -2.57 -3.73
C ARG A 33 11.18 -3.48 -2.64
N GLY A 34 11.81 -3.51 -1.46
CA GLY A 34 11.37 -4.35 -0.35
C GLY A 34 9.99 -3.93 0.18
N LEU A 35 9.06 -4.88 0.29
CA LEU A 35 7.72 -4.61 0.83
C LEU A 35 7.82 -4.06 2.26
N PRO A 36 7.10 -2.98 2.60
CA PRO A 36 7.16 -2.40 3.94
C PRO A 36 6.17 -3.03 4.93
N VAL A 37 5.16 -3.74 4.42
CA VAL A 37 4.11 -4.39 5.23
C VAL A 37 3.86 -5.80 4.73
N GLU A 38 3.91 -6.75 5.65
CA GLU A 38 3.53 -8.14 5.44
C GLU A 38 2.22 -8.41 6.17
N VAL A 39 1.29 -9.10 5.52
CA VAL A 39 0.02 -9.53 6.15
C VAL A 39 0.14 -11.02 6.36
N SER A 40 0.32 -11.44 7.60
CA SER A 40 0.55 -12.84 7.96
C SER A 40 -0.75 -13.62 8.09
N GLU A 41 -1.84 -12.96 8.49
CA GLU A 41 -3.15 -13.61 8.63
C GLU A 41 -4.29 -12.62 8.36
N THR A 42 -5.35 -13.10 7.71
CA THR A 42 -6.62 -12.37 7.57
C THR A 42 -7.77 -13.28 7.97
N THR A 43 -8.57 -12.84 8.94
CA THR A 43 -9.71 -13.57 9.48
C THR A 43 -10.97 -12.75 9.29
N VAL A 44 -12.01 -13.34 8.69
CA VAL A 44 -13.34 -12.74 8.61
C VAL A 44 -14.11 -13.10 9.88
N LEU A 45 -14.40 -12.10 10.71
CA LEU A 45 -15.12 -12.32 11.97
C LEU A 45 -16.64 -12.45 11.76
N THR A 46 -17.16 -11.91 10.67
CA THR A 46 -18.55 -12.05 10.23
C THR A 46 -18.58 -12.72 8.86
N PRO A 47 -18.40 -14.05 8.78
CA PRO A 47 -18.27 -14.77 7.51
C PRO A 47 -19.55 -14.72 6.68
N VAL A 48 -20.68 -14.45 7.30
CA VAL A 48 -22.00 -14.31 6.68
C VAL A 48 -22.58 -12.95 7.10
N VAL A 49 -23.02 -12.15 6.13
CA VAL A 49 -23.45 -10.74 6.34
C VAL A 49 -24.71 -10.44 5.54
N LYS A 50 -25.71 -9.83 6.17
CA LYS A 50 -26.90 -9.31 5.46
C LYS A 50 -26.54 -8.06 4.65
N PRO A 51 -27.23 -7.76 3.54
CA PRO A 51 -27.16 -6.44 2.91
C PRO A 51 -27.45 -5.33 3.94
N GLY A 52 -26.67 -4.26 3.92
CA GLY A 52 -26.66 -3.21 4.97
C GLY A 52 -25.93 -3.60 6.27
N GLY A 53 -25.53 -4.85 6.42
CA GLY A 53 -24.81 -5.38 7.57
C GLY A 53 -23.33 -4.97 7.60
N LYS A 54 -22.65 -5.32 8.69
CA LYS A 54 -21.22 -5.02 8.86
C LYS A 54 -20.36 -6.26 8.61
N LEU A 55 -19.50 -6.17 7.59
CA LEU A 55 -18.38 -7.06 7.40
C LEU A 55 -17.24 -6.65 8.34
N VAL A 56 -16.86 -7.53 9.26
CA VAL A 56 -15.76 -7.31 10.21
C VAL A 56 -14.58 -8.21 9.83
N ILE A 57 -13.43 -7.58 9.59
CA ILE A 57 -12.19 -8.27 9.20
C ILE A 57 -11.12 -7.96 10.24
N ARG A 58 -10.40 -9.00 10.67
CA ARG A 58 -9.21 -8.90 11.49
C ARG A 58 -8.00 -9.27 10.65
N GLN A 59 -6.95 -8.48 10.70
CA GLN A 59 -5.68 -8.78 10.04
C GLN A 59 -4.55 -8.72 11.05
N ARG A 60 -3.66 -9.73 10.99
CA ARG A 60 -2.36 -9.69 11.63
C ARG A 60 -1.34 -9.31 10.56
N LEU A 61 -0.59 -8.26 10.84
CA LEU A 61 0.39 -7.72 9.91
C LEU A 61 1.67 -7.33 10.65
N VAL A 62 2.76 -7.21 9.91
CA VAL A 62 4.06 -6.77 10.42
C VAL A 62 4.48 -5.54 9.62
N TYR A 63 4.60 -4.41 10.31
CA TYR A 63 5.18 -3.19 9.75
C TYR A 63 6.71 -3.29 9.83
N MET A 64 7.34 -3.60 8.72
CA MET A 64 8.80 -3.81 8.64
C MET A 64 9.56 -2.50 8.41
N ARG A 65 8.91 -1.52 7.75
CA ARG A 65 9.56 -0.27 7.33
C ARG A 65 8.70 0.94 7.61
N ASN A 66 9.33 2.07 7.91
CA ASN A 66 8.66 3.33 8.18
C ASN A 66 8.37 4.09 6.88
N CYS A 67 7.40 3.58 6.11
CA CYS A 67 7.03 4.13 4.81
C CYS A 67 5.58 4.63 4.81
N SER A 68 5.26 5.51 3.88
CA SER A 68 3.89 5.90 3.61
C SER A 68 3.14 4.79 2.87
N ALA A 69 1.81 4.75 3.04
CA ALA A 69 0.95 3.84 2.31
C ALA A 69 -0.35 4.50 1.86
N TYR A 70 -0.83 4.01 0.73
CA TYR A 70 -2.11 4.29 0.15
C TYR A 70 -2.78 2.96 -0.19
N VAL A 71 -3.91 2.65 0.44
CA VAL A 71 -4.61 1.37 0.21
C VAL A 71 -5.98 1.65 -0.36
N ASP A 72 -6.13 1.37 -1.66
CA ASP A 72 -7.42 1.35 -2.31
C ASP A 72 -8.20 0.11 -1.90
N ARG A 73 -9.50 0.32 -1.68
CA ARG A 73 -10.38 -0.71 -1.13
C ARG A 73 -11.70 -0.73 -1.86
N ALA A 74 -12.21 -1.93 -2.12
CA ALA A 74 -13.52 -2.10 -2.72
C ALA A 74 -14.22 -3.36 -2.20
N LEU A 75 -15.54 -3.35 -2.23
CA LEU A 75 -16.38 -4.53 -2.09
C LEU A 75 -16.95 -4.92 -3.44
N PHE A 76 -17.12 -6.21 -3.64
CA PHE A 76 -17.79 -6.81 -4.79
C PHE A 76 -18.81 -7.83 -4.29
N ASP A 77 -19.93 -7.96 -4.99
CA ASP A 77 -20.84 -9.08 -4.84
C ASP A 77 -20.63 -10.14 -5.95
N ALA A 78 -21.46 -11.18 -5.94
CA ALA A 78 -21.39 -12.24 -6.94
C ALA A 78 -21.85 -11.81 -8.35
N HIS A 79 -22.50 -10.65 -8.47
CA HIS A 79 -23.17 -10.18 -9.68
C HIS A 79 -22.52 -8.91 -10.24
N THR A 80 -21.23 -8.70 -9.92
CA THR A 80 -20.38 -7.62 -10.43
C THR A 80 -20.69 -6.21 -9.90
N HIS A 81 -21.58 -6.06 -8.93
CA HIS A 81 -21.73 -4.79 -8.24
C HIS A 81 -20.45 -4.47 -7.47
N ARG A 82 -20.04 -3.19 -7.53
CA ARG A 82 -18.81 -2.72 -6.90
C ARG A 82 -19.10 -1.49 -6.04
N ALA A 83 -18.63 -1.53 -4.80
CA ALA A 83 -18.63 -0.37 -3.92
C ALA A 83 -17.19 0.04 -3.60
N ILE A 84 -16.83 1.28 -3.94
CA ILE A 84 -15.53 1.86 -3.57
C ILE A 84 -15.59 2.29 -2.12
N LEU A 85 -14.64 1.81 -1.33
CA LEU A 85 -14.53 2.18 0.08
C LEU A 85 -13.55 3.34 0.23
N PRO A 86 -13.67 4.16 1.29
CA PRO A 86 -12.66 5.16 1.60
C PRO A 86 -11.27 4.51 1.69
N PRO A 87 -10.24 5.08 1.06
CA PRO A 87 -8.92 4.50 1.10
C PRO A 87 -8.30 4.64 2.49
N VAL A 88 -7.38 3.75 2.84
CA VAL A 88 -6.52 3.92 4.02
C VAL A 88 -5.27 4.67 3.59
N ARG A 89 -4.97 5.80 4.22
CA ARG A 89 -3.78 6.60 3.94
C ARG A 89 -3.00 6.86 5.22
N TYR A 90 -1.67 6.71 5.16
CA TYR A 90 -0.79 7.14 6.24
C TYR A 90 0.60 7.52 5.72
N GLU A 91 1.25 8.50 6.35
CA GLU A 91 2.64 8.89 6.06
C GLU A 91 3.66 7.96 6.73
N ARG A 92 3.26 7.31 7.84
CA ARG A 92 4.04 6.34 8.61
C ARG A 92 3.13 5.32 9.27
N PRO A 93 3.61 4.11 9.60
CA PRO A 93 2.82 3.08 10.26
C PRO A 93 2.09 3.64 11.50
N PRO A 94 0.75 3.58 11.55
CA PRO A 94 -0.03 4.31 12.56
C PRO A 94 0.22 3.81 13.99
N GLN A 95 0.65 2.55 14.13
CA GLN A 95 0.96 1.92 15.42
C GLN A 95 2.47 1.68 15.60
N GLY A 96 3.32 2.30 14.77
CA GLY A 96 4.75 2.04 14.74
C GLY A 96 5.12 0.70 14.11
N LEU A 97 6.41 0.39 14.10
CA LEU A 97 6.96 -0.85 13.51
C LEU A 97 6.62 -2.09 14.35
N GLY A 98 6.79 -3.26 13.74
CA GLY A 98 6.58 -4.56 14.36
C GLY A 98 5.19 -5.16 14.09
N GLN A 99 4.87 -6.22 14.82
CA GLN A 99 3.64 -6.98 14.65
C GLN A 99 2.44 -6.21 15.24
N ARG A 100 1.39 -6.08 14.43
CA ARG A 100 0.14 -5.41 14.80
C ARG A 100 -1.06 -6.25 14.41
N THR A 101 -2.11 -6.13 15.20
CA THR A 101 -3.43 -6.67 14.87
C THR A 101 -4.36 -5.50 14.62
N ILE A 102 -4.92 -5.43 13.43
CA ILE A 102 -5.93 -4.43 13.08
C ILE A 102 -7.27 -5.14 12.92
N THR A 103 -8.34 -4.54 13.43
CA THR A 103 -9.71 -4.98 13.20
C THR A 103 -10.49 -3.79 12.68
N PHE A 104 -11.19 -3.98 11.57
CA PHE A 104 -12.00 -2.93 10.97
C PHE A 104 -13.33 -3.49 10.49
N SER A 105 -14.33 -2.60 10.42
CA SER A 105 -15.65 -2.92 9.91
C SER A 105 -15.95 -2.13 8.65
N VAL A 106 -16.58 -2.77 7.68
CA VAL A 106 -17.09 -2.15 6.46
C VAL A 106 -18.58 -2.48 6.36
N THR A 107 -19.40 -1.50 6.00
CA THR A 107 -20.82 -1.74 5.71
C THR A 107 -20.96 -2.35 4.32
N VAL A 108 -21.63 -3.50 4.22
CA VAL A 108 -22.02 -4.09 2.94
C VAL A 108 -23.21 -3.29 2.40
N PRO A 109 -23.18 -2.78 1.16
CA PRO A 109 -24.28 -2.00 0.60
C PRO A 109 -25.60 -2.78 0.61
N GLU A 110 -26.73 -2.07 0.68
CA GLU A 110 -28.05 -2.70 0.74
C GLU A 110 -28.47 -3.29 -0.61
N GLU A 111 -27.94 -2.75 -1.70
CA GLU A 111 -28.16 -3.17 -3.08
C GLU A 111 -27.38 -4.44 -3.47
N PHE A 112 -26.45 -4.89 -2.62
CA PHE A 112 -25.65 -6.08 -2.92
C PHE A 112 -26.52 -7.34 -2.91
N GLU A 113 -26.32 -8.18 -3.91
CA GLU A 113 -27.08 -9.40 -4.08
C GLU A 113 -26.52 -10.58 -3.27
N PRO A 114 -27.36 -11.57 -2.93
CA PRO A 114 -26.93 -12.73 -2.16
C PRO A 114 -25.91 -13.58 -2.95
N GLY A 115 -24.87 -14.07 -2.28
CA GLY A 115 -23.80 -14.84 -2.94
C GLY A 115 -22.43 -14.65 -2.29
N GLU A 116 -21.38 -15.14 -2.96
CA GLU A 116 -19.99 -14.90 -2.55
C GLU A 116 -19.66 -13.41 -2.75
N GLY A 117 -19.41 -12.71 -1.65
CA GLY A 117 -18.89 -11.35 -1.64
C GLY A 117 -17.36 -11.35 -1.52
N GLN A 118 -16.73 -10.31 -2.07
CA GLN A 118 -15.28 -10.15 -2.00
C GLN A 118 -14.91 -8.74 -1.54
N TYR A 119 -14.02 -8.67 -0.56
CA TYR A 119 -13.32 -7.45 -0.18
C TYR A 119 -11.93 -7.46 -0.82
N HIS A 120 -11.63 -6.41 -1.57
CA HIS A 120 -10.36 -6.24 -2.27
C HIS A 120 -9.60 -5.08 -1.62
N ALA A 121 -8.32 -5.30 -1.33
CA ALA A 121 -7.41 -4.25 -0.89
C ALA A 121 -6.14 -4.24 -1.74
N ALA A 122 -5.89 -3.13 -2.43
CA ALA A 122 -4.72 -2.92 -3.28
C ALA A 122 -3.81 -1.86 -2.63
N PRO A 123 -2.74 -2.28 -1.95
CA PRO A 123 -1.85 -1.34 -1.29
C PRO A 123 -0.72 -0.88 -2.20
N GLU A 124 -0.45 0.42 -2.13
CA GLU A 124 0.70 1.10 -2.69
C GLU A 124 1.51 1.72 -1.55
N TYR A 125 2.84 1.67 -1.67
CA TYR A 125 3.75 2.19 -0.65
C TYR A 125 4.83 3.08 -1.24
N ALA A 126 5.28 4.04 -0.44
CA ALA A 126 6.44 4.87 -0.79
C ALA A 126 7.34 5.11 0.43
N CYS A 127 8.59 4.67 0.29
CA CYS A 127 9.67 4.77 1.27
C CYS A 127 10.70 5.86 0.92
N ASN A 128 10.74 6.32 -0.33
CA ASN A 128 11.64 7.36 -0.80
C ASN A 128 10.94 8.30 -1.82
N PRO A 129 11.53 9.46 -2.17
CA PRO A 129 10.90 10.43 -3.07
C PRO A 129 10.58 9.87 -4.47
N LEU A 130 11.44 9.01 -5.02
CA LEU A 130 11.18 8.38 -6.32
C LEU A 130 9.90 7.55 -6.28
N GLN A 131 9.73 6.73 -5.23
CA GLN A 131 8.55 5.90 -5.06
C GLN A 131 7.29 6.73 -4.80
N ARG A 132 7.41 7.86 -4.11
CA ARG A 132 6.29 8.76 -3.80
C ARG A 132 5.71 9.42 -5.04
N HIS A 133 6.54 9.72 -6.03
CA HIS A 133 6.16 10.55 -7.19
C HIS A 133 6.06 9.80 -8.51
N TYR A 134 6.81 8.71 -8.68
CA TYR A 134 6.95 8.06 -9.98
C TYR A 134 6.71 6.56 -9.94
N TRP A 135 7.20 5.86 -8.92
CA TRP A 135 7.17 4.40 -8.93
C TRP A 135 6.92 3.76 -7.57
N PRO A 136 5.69 3.82 -7.05
CA PRO A 136 5.35 3.22 -5.76
C PRO A 136 5.62 1.71 -5.75
N ILE A 137 5.83 1.18 -4.54
CA ILE A 137 5.90 -0.26 -4.31
C ILE A 137 4.46 -0.79 -4.26
N THR A 138 4.13 -1.71 -5.14
CA THR A 138 2.81 -2.36 -5.20
C THR A 138 2.95 -3.86 -4.96
N ARG A 139 1.84 -4.53 -4.64
CA ARG A 139 1.76 -5.99 -4.52
C ARG A 139 0.42 -6.48 -5.03
N ALA A 140 0.30 -7.80 -5.19
CA ALA A 140 -0.99 -8.43 -5.47
C ALA A 140 -2.03 -8.01 -4.43
N GLN A 141 -3.24 -7.73 -4.91
CA GLN A 141 -4.38 -7.38 -4.09
C GLN A 141 -4.67 -8.47 -3.04
N ASN A 142 -4.98 -8.05 -1.82
CA ASN A 142 -5.51 -8.96 -0.80
C ASN A 142 -7.01 -9.10 -1.04
N VAL A 143 -7.46 -10.31 -1.39
CA VAL A 143 -8.86 -10.64 -1.64
C VAL A 143 -9.37 -11.49 -0.49
N VAL A 144 -10.40 -10.99 0.19
CA VAL A 144 -11.04 -11.64 1.32
C VAL A 144 -12.47 -11.98 0.93
N ARG A 145 -12.84 -13.25 1.05
CA ARG A 145 -14.16 -13.75 0.66
C ARG A 145 -15.09 -13.85 1.87
N PHE A 146 -16.37 -13.59 1.67
CA PHE A 146 -17.43 -13.74 2.66
C PHE A 146 -18.75 -14.08 1.95
N GLN A 147 -19.78 -14.42 2.71
CA GLN A 147 -21.11 -14.75 2.18
C GLN A 147 -22.08 -13.60 2.44
N ILE A 148 -22.84 -13.20 1.42
CA ILE A 148 -23.95 -12.25 1.53
C ILE A 148 -25.24 -13.05 1.67
N GLU A 149 -26.02 -12.79 2.72
CA GLU A 149 -27.31 -13.44 2.96
C GLU A 149 -28.38 -12.96 2.00
N ARG A 150 -29.40 -13.80 1.79
CA ARG A 150 -30.63 -13.38 1.14
C ARG A 150 -31.35 -12.36 2.01
N LYS A 151 -31.87 -11.29 1.40
CA LYS A 151 -32.83 -10.43 2.09
C LYS A 151 -34.02 -11.28 2.55
N PRO A 152 -34.48 -11.13 3.80
CA PRO A 152 -35.70 -11.78 4.25
C PRO A 152 -36.91 -11.32 3.45
#